data_AF-A0A925WH45-F1
#
_entry.id   AF-A0A925WH45-F1
#
_cell.length_a   1.000
_cell.length_b   1.000
_cell.length_c   1.000
_cell.angle_alpha   90.00
_cell.angle_beta   90.00
_cell.angle_gamma   90.00
#
_symmetry.space_group_name_H-M   'P 1'
#
loop_
_entity.id
_entity.type
_entity.pdbx_description
1 polymer ?
#
loop_
_entity_poly.entity_id
_entity_poly.type
_entity_poly.pdbx_seq_one_letter_code
_entity_poly.pdbx_strand_id
1 'polypeptide(L)'
;MIFLKYFLIAVTSALLLTISPLALAQAGGASSLVDDKKAKALIEAGDARFEAGELTAAIDLYKSVIDRYPVSRWRFLARLKMGKQFLSEKKFDLALDQFRRVAVEENKDADQVGDASLQVGICFYETGKFEEAFGELRKVVKLHPGTPYSNDAYYYIGQGHFKLGRFGNAIEAFKNVGTSIDPSTQEAQKLDAGKRLYIKIDDKDLSAQAGDVGITAAVQTDSGDKETITCFPVTTGASILIGSLRTQLGEAAPNDGVVQVIGSDKIKVTSIDKQTADAQLNVPRVKEIQVVGNARVKVVDGAFAEPVGAVVLDKPAFLHVQDSDRDRSAKSDQIEVIIRTKRLIDEAAEGAQPAESGLVEKPELVFKVIDEKKVQLVEHPVEGAAANSPNHTGVFVGVIPVSRQAVTPQPGSVMAEVGDILEIEYADEVSLEDKPALRKATAKVIEGNLNPLQVANAQISDEDLKFKTALKTSDALKNIGNIYKDLGLSKQATEKYQQALAETEQVAKSYGALNRRLLEQTYVQMWKIYYAMDDLGRAAQMCLELQSRFPESP
;
A
#
# COMPACT_ATOMS: atom_id res chain seq x y z
N MET A 1 49.90 9.05 -54.84
CA MET A 1 49.85 8.60 -56.24
C MET A 1 49.32 7.16 -56.24
N ILE A 2 48.03 6.94 -56.49
CA ILE A 2 47.37 6.85 -57.81
C ILE A 2 47.52 5.43 -58.43
N PHE A 3 46.37 4.75 -58.47
CA PHE A 3 45.83 3.77 -59.45
C PHE A 3 46.29 2.30 -59.38
N LEU A 4 45.41 1.30 -59.12
CA LEU A 4 44.19 0.82 -59.80
C LEU A 4 44.50 -0.18 -60.93
N LYS A 5 44.07 -1.46 -60.82
CA LYS A 5 43.09 -2.15 -61.72
C LYS A 5 43.03 -3.69 -61.55
N TYR A 6 41.83 -4.15 -61.14
CA TYR A 6 40.98 -5.25 -61.66
C TYR A 6 41.38 -6.75 -61.73
N PHE A 7 40.50 -7.54 -61.08
CA PHE A 7 39.74 -8.74 -61.53
C PHE A 7 40.24 -10.19 -61.29
N LEU A 8 39.50 -10.85 -60.37
CA LEU A 8 38.75 -12.12 -60.49
C LEU A 8 39.49 -13.43 -60.85
N ILE A 9 39.41 -14.42 -59.94
CA ILE A 9 38.88 -15.78 -60.20
C ILE A 9 38.45 -16.38 -58.84
N ALA A 10 37.26 -16.98 -58.86
CA ALA A 10 36.58 -17.61 -57.73
C ALA A 10 37.14 -19.01 -57.42
N VAL A 11 37.22 -19.35 -56.13
CA VAL A 11 37.14 -20.75 -55.66
C VAL A 11 36.18 -20.78 -54.47
N THR A 12 35.02 -21.38 -54.72
CA THR A 12 34.01 -21.73 -53.71
C THR A 12 34.48 -22.92 -52.89
N SER A 13 34.64 -22.74 -51.57
CA SER A 13 34.66 -23.85 -50.61
C SER A 13 33.48 -23.69 -49.65
N ALA A 14 32.56 -24.64 -49.74
CA ALA A 14 31.41 -24.76 -48.86
C ALA A 14 31.88 -25.23 -47.48
N LEU A 15 31.82 -24.33 -46.50
CA LEU A 15 31.86 -24.68 -45.08
C LEU A 15 30.40 -24.73 -44.60
N LEU A 16 29.82 -25.92 -44.58
CA LEU A 16 28.53 -26.19 -43.92
C LEU A 16 28.73 -26.03 -42.41
N LEU A 17 28.49 -24.83 -41.89
CA LEU A 17 28.18 -24.61 -40.49
C LEU A 17 26.79 -25.19 -40.24
N THR A 18 26.74 -26.41 -39.71
CA THR A 18 25.52 -26.96 -39.12
C THR A 18 25.17 -26.17 -37.88
N ILE A 19 24.43 -25.09 -38.05
CA ILE A 19 23.71 -24.45 -36.95
C ILE A 19 22.61 -25.43 -36.55
N SER A 20 22.75 -26.04 -35.38
CA SER A 20 21.69 -26.85 -34.78
C SER A 20 20.38 -26.04 -34.77
N PRO A 21 19.21 -26.60 -35.14
CA PRO A 21 17.94 -25.87 -35.19
C PRO A 21 17.50 -25.29 -33.84
N LEU A 22 18.18 -25.64 -32.74
CA LEU A 22 17.87 -25.22 -31.39
C LEU A 22 18.33 -23.79 -31.05
N ALA A 23 19.13 -23.15 -31.90
CA ALA A 23 19.71 -21.82 -31.61
C ALA A 23 19.03 -20.64 -32.32
N LEU A 24 17.99 -20.87 -33.12
CA LEU A 24 17.30 -19.81 -33.88
C LEU A 24 15.80 -19.63 -33.51
N ALA A 25 15.33 -20.20 -32.41
CA ALA A 25 13.90 -20.18 -32.03
C ALA A 25 13.57 -19.41 -30.73
N GLN A 26 14.53 -18.73 -30.08
CA GLN A 26 14.30 -18.03 -28.80
C GLN A 26 14.49 -16.50 -28.86
N ALA A 27 14.17 -15.89 -29.99
CA ALA A 27 14.02 -14.43 -30.06
C ALA A 27 12.70 -14.11 -30.79
N GLY A 28 11.66 -13.77 -30.03
CA GLY A 28 10.48 -13.08 -30.56
C GLY A 28 9.18 -13.89 -30.80
N GLY A 29 9.03 -15.10 -30.25
CA GLY A 29 7.74 -15.80 -30.28
C GLY A 29 6.79 -15.30 -29.19
N ALA A 30 5.60 -14.81 -29.52
CA ALA A 30 4.56 -14.61 -28.51
C ALA A 30 4.11 -15.98 -27.97
N SER A 31 4.05 -16.13 -26.64
CA SER A 31 3.56 -17.36 -26.00
C SER A 31 2.15 -17.71 -26.49
N SER A 32 1.88 -19.00 -26.70
CA SER A 32 0.52 -19.42 -27.06
C SER A 32 -0.41 -19.24 -25.86
N LEU A 33 -1.68 -18.87 -26.12
CA LEU A 33 -2.70 -18.75 -25.07
C LEU A 33 -2.86 -20.05 -24.26
N VAL A 34 -2.63 -21.20 -24.89
CA VAL A 34 -2.70 -22.52 -24.24
C VAL A 34 -1.52 -22.73 -23.29
N ASP A 35 -0.31 -22.36 -23.70
CA ASP A 35 0.88 -22.45 -22.87
C ASP A 35 0.81 -21.48 -21.69
N ASP A 36 0.31 -20.27 -21.90
CA ASP A 36 0.08 -19.31 -20.82
C ASP A 36 -0.96 -19.79 -19.80
N LYS A 37 -2.03 -20.46 -20.25
CA LYS A 37 -3.01 -21.08 -19.35
C LYS A 37 -2.39 -22.21 -18.52
N LYS A 38 -1.60 -23.10 -19.15
CA LYS A 38 -0.92 -24.20 -18.45
C LYS A 38 0.14 -23.69 -17.47
N ALA A 39 0.90 -22.68 -17.87
CA ALA A 39 1.87 -22.02 -17.01
C ALA A 39 1.20 -21.36 -15.80
N LYS A 40 0.07 -20.66 -16.00
CA LYS A 40 -0.74 -20.09 -14.91
C LYS A 40 -1.23 -21.16 -13.93
N ALA A 41 -1.76 -22.27 -14.42
CA ALA A 41 -2.24 -23.36 -13.57
C ALA A 41 -1.13 -23.96 -12.70
N LEU A 42 0.11 -24.04 -13.22
CA LEU A 42 1.26 -24.48 -12.43
C LEU A 42 1.67 -23.45 -11.36
N ILE A 43 1.55 -22.15 -11.64
CA ILE A 43 1.74 -21.10 -10.61
C ILE A 43 0.71 -21.27 -9.50
N GLU A 44 -0.57 -21.40 -9.85
CA GLU A 44 -1.67 -21.56 -8.88
C GLU A 44 -1.51 -22.83 -8.03
N ALA A 45 -1.09 -23.94 -8.65
CA ALA A 45 -0.77 -25.16 -7.92
C ALA A 45 0.46 -24.98 -6.99
N GLY A 46 1.49 -24.27 -7.45
CA GLY A 46 2.66 -23.93 -6.63
C GLY A 46 2.28 -23.08 -5.43
N ASP A 47 1.41 -22.09 -5.61
CA ASP A 47 0.91 -21.20 -4.56
C ASP A 47 0.13 -21.98 -3.50
N ALA A 48 -0.76 -22.88 -3.91
CA ALA A 48 -1.49 -23.75 -2.97
C ALA A 48 -0.54 -24.64 -2.14
N ARG A 49 0.55 -25.15 -2.74
CA ARG A 49 1.57 -25.94 -2.04
C ARG A 49 2.39 -25.08 -1.08
N PHE A 50 2.73 -23.86 -1.48
CA PHE A 50 3.42 -22.90 -0.65
C PHE A 50 2.60 -22.55 0.60
N GLU A 51 1.30 -22.32 0.44
CA GLU A 51 0.35 -22.06 1.54
C GLU A 51 0.21 -23.26 2.48
N ALA A 52 0.30 -24.49 1.95
CA ALA A 52 0.34 -25.71 2.75
C ALA A 52 1.67 -25.95 3.48
N GLY A 53 2.67 -25.06 3.32
CA GLY A 53 4.01 -25.20 3.90
C GLY A 53 4.92 -26.18 3.15
N GLU A 54 4.48 -26.71 2.01
CA GLU A 54 5.22 -27.66 1.19
C GLU A 54 6.18 -26.93 0.23
N LEU A 55 7.15 -26.23 0.81
CA LEU A 55 8.02 -25.27 0.09
C LEU A 55 8.80 -25.89 -1.08
N THR A 56 9.33 -27.10 -0.92
CA THR A 56 10.07 -27.79 -1.98
C THR A 56 9.17 -28.13 -3.18
N ALA A 57 7.97 -28.65 -2.92
CA ALA A 57 7.01 -28.98 -3.97
C ALA A 57 6.53 -27.72 -4.71
N ALA A 58 6.35 -26.60 -3.99
CA ALA A 58 6.04 -25.31 -4.60
C ALA A 58 7.16 -24.85 -5.55
N ILE A 59 8.42 -24.91 -5.12
CA ILE A 59 9.58 -24.56 -5.96
C ILE A 59 9.64 -25.43 -7.21
N ASP A 60 9.40 -26.73 -7.11
CA ASP A 60 9.41 -27.65 -8.27
C ASP A 60 8.34 -27.29 -9.30
N LEU A 61 7.16 -26.85 -8.84
CA LEU A 61 6.08 -26.37 -9.71
C LEU A 61 6.44 -25.04 -10.40
N TYR A 62 7.03 -24.08 -9.67
CA TYR A 62 7.51 -22.83 -10.27
C TYR A 62 8.64 -23.08 -11.28
N LYS A 63 9.58 -23.96 -10.95
CA LYS A 63 10.65 -24.37 -11.87
C LYS A 63 10.09 -25.02 -13.13
N SER A 64 9.06 -25.86 -12.99
CA SER A 64 8.38 -26.47 -14.14
C SER A 64 7.78 -25.44 -15.10
N VAL A 65 7.35 -24.26 -14.62
CA VAL A 65 6.92 -23.15 -15.48
C VAL A 65 8.06 -22.65 -16.35
N ILE A 66 9.24 -22.45 -15.74
CA ILE A 66 10.43 -21.93 -16.42
C ILE A 66 10.95 -22.95 -17.45
N ASP A 67 10.99 -24.23 -17.08
CA ASP A 67 11.55 -25.29 -17.91
C ASP A 67 10.63 -25.68 -19.08
N ARG A 68 9.31 -25.77 -18.84
CA ARG A 68 8.33 -26.25 -19.82
C ARG A 68 7.72 -25.13 -20.65
N TYR A 69 7.66 -23.90 -20.11
CA TYR A 69 7.05 -22.75 -20.75
C TYR A 69 8.00 -21.53 -20.76
N PRO A 70 9.22 -21.66 -21.32
CA PRO A 70 10.27 -20.64 -21.23
C PRO A 70 9.93 -19.31 -21.93
N VAL A 71 8.91 -19.29 -22.79
CA VAL A 71 8.43 -18.09 -23.51
C VAL A 71 7.21 -17.46 -22.82
N SER A 72 6.57 -18.17 -21.88
CA SER A 72 5.38 -17.67 -21.17
C SER A 72 5.72 -16.49 -20.26
N ARG A 73 4.84 -15.48 -20.21
CA ARG A 73 4.98 -14.35 -19.28
C ARG A 73 4.96 -14.78 -17.82
N TRP A 74 4.32 -15.91 -17.51
CA TRP A 74 4.22 -16.45 -16.15
C TRP A 74 5.56 -16.94 -15.58
N ARG A 75 6.58 -17.15 -16.44
CA ARG A 75 7.95 -17.48 -15.99
C ARG A 75 8.53 -16.39 -15.08
N PHE A 76 8.18 -15.13 -15.31
CA PHE A 76 8.69 -14.01 -14.52
C PHE A 76 8.13 -14.05 -13.09
N LEU A 77 6.83 -14.32 -12.96
CA LEU A 77 6.19 -14.53 -11.66
C LEU A 77 6.76 -15.78 -10.95
N ALA A 78 7.00 -16.88 -11.68
CA ALA A 78 7.65 -18.07 -11.13
C ALA A 78 9.03 -17.74 -10.53
N ARG A 79 9.85 -16.99 -11.27
CA ARG A 79 11.18 -16.55 -10.82
C ARG A 79 11.11 -15.63 -9.61
N LEU A 80 10.18 -14.67 -9.58
CA LEU A 80 9.96 -13.81 -8.41
C LEU A 80 9.64 -14.64 -7.16
N LYS A 81 8.73 -15.61 -7.26
CA LYS A 81 8.33 -16.49 -6.15
C LYS A 81 9.51 -17.34 -5.67
N MET A 82 10.24 -17.97 -6.58
CA MET A 82 11.46 -18.72 -6.25
C MET A 82 12.54 -17.83 -5.61
N GLY A 83 12.77 -16.64 -6.16
CA GLY A 83 13.74 -15.69 -5.64
C GLY A 83 13.43 -15.25 -4.21
N LYS A 84 12.16 -14.95 -3.91
CA LYS A 84 11.71 -14.58 -2.55
C LYS A 84 11.90 -15.72 -1.56
N GLN A 85 11.67 -16.96 -2.00
CA GLN A 85 11.92 -18.14 -1.16
C GLN A 85 13.42 -18.37 -0.93
N PHE A 86 14.27 -18.22 -1.95
CA PHE A 86 15.71 -18.30 -1.75
C PHE A 86 16.24 -17.19 -0.85
N LEU A 87 15.67 -15.99 -0.92
CA LEU A 87 16.01 -14.88 -0.05
C LEU A 87 15.65 -15.18 1.43
N SER A 88 14.47 -15.75 1.70
CA SER A 88 14.07 -16.13 3.06
C SER A 88 14.97 -17.24 3.65
N GLU A 89 15.48 -18.13 2.80
CA GLU A 89 16.47 -19.16 3.15
C GLU A 89 17.92 -18.63 3.20
N LYS A 90 18.13 -17.31 3.00
CA LYS A 90 19.45 -16.66 2.92
C LYS A 90 20.37 -17.22 1.82
N LYS A 91 19.80 -17.86 0.79
CA LYS A 91 20.49 -18.33 -0.41
C LYS A 91 20.61 -17.18 -1.42
N PHE A 92 21.37 -16.15 -1.06
CA PHE A 92 21.42 -14.87 -1.78
C PHE A 92 21.85 -15.00 -3.25
N ASP A 93 22.79 -15.89 -3.57
CA ASP A 93 23.25 -16.07 -4.95
C ASP A 93 22.16 -16.63 -5.86
N LEU A 94 21.38 -17.60 -5.36
CA LEU A 94 20.25 -18.17 -6.11
C LEU A 94 19.11 -17.15 -6.25
N ALA A 95 18.82 -16.41 -5.19
CA ALA A 95 17.83 -15.34 -5.21
C ALA A 95 18.20 -14.26 -6.24
N LEU A 96 19.46 -13.83 -6.23
CA LEU A 96 20.00 -12.81 -7.13
C LEU A 96 19.89 -13.22 -8.61
N ASP A 97 20.17 -14.48 -8.95
CA ASP A 97 19.98 -14.99 -10.32
C ASP A 97 18.51 -14.89 -10.76
N GLN A 98 17.57 -15.32 -9.91
CA GLN A 98 16.16 -15.28 -10.25
C GLN A 98 15.67 -13.85 -10.46
N PHE A 99 16.02 -12.92 -9.57
CA PHE A 99 15.59 -11.52 -9.66
C PHE A 99 16.22 -10.80 -10.85
N ARG A 100 17.50 -10.99 -11.12
CA ARG A 100 18.16 -10.37 -12.29
C ARG A 100 17.52 -10.76 -13.61
N ARG A 101 17.12 -12.04 -13.75
CA ARG A 101 16.42 -12.51 -14.94
C ARG A 101 15.07 -11.84 -15.13
N VAL A 102 14.37 -11.47 -14.06
CA VAL A 102 13.10 -10.73 -14.15
C VAL A 102 13.33 -9.25 -14.46
N ALA A 103 14.37 -8.65 -13.89
CA ALA A 103 14.68 -7.23 -14.06
C ALA A 103 15.29 -6.87 -15.43
N VAL A 104 16.00 -7.79 -16.08
CA VAL A 104 16.79 -7.52 -17.31
C VAL A 104 16.18 -8.10 -18.58
N GLU A 105 15.48 -9.24 -18.51
CA GLU A 105 14.81 -9.79 -19.70
C GLU A 105 13.62 -8.91 -20.11
N GLU A 106 13.09 -9.11 -21.34
CA GLU A 106 11.93 -8.37 -21.86
C GLU A 106 10.63 -8.72 -21.12
N ASN A 107 10.52 -8.30 -19.86
CA ASN A 107 9.31 -8.34 -19.07
C ASN A 107 8.54 -7.02 -19.23
N LYS A 108 7.29 -7.11 -19.70
CA LYS A 108 6.43 -5.94 -19.90
C LYS A 108 5.64 -5.54 -18.65
N ASP A 109 5.71 -6.35 -17.60
CA ASP A 109 5.06 -6.08 -16.32
C ASP A 109 5.97 -5.17 -15.45
N ALA A 110 5.66 -3.88 -15.43
CA ALA A 110 6.47 -2.87 -14.75
C ALA A 110 6.53 -3.08 -13.23
N ASP A 111 5.50 -3.67 -12.63
CA ASP A 111 5.45 -3.96 -11.20
C ASP A 111 6.42 -5.09 -10.85
N GLN A 112 6.39 -6.19 -11.62
CA GLN A 112 7.34 -7.30 -11.48
C GLN A 112 8.79 -6.87 -11.70
N VAL A 113 9.04 -5.99 -12.68
CA VAL A 113 10.38 -5.43 -12.94
C VAL A 113 10.84 -4.56 -11.78
N GLY A 114 9.95 -3.73 -11.21
CA GLY A 114 10.23 -2.89 -10.05
C GLY A 114 10.57 -3.71 -8.80
N ASP A 115 9.75 -4.71 -8.47
CA ASP A 115 9.99 -5.64 -7.37
C ASP A 115 11.32 -6.37 -7.55
N ALA A 116 11.54 -7.00 -8.71
CA ALA A 116 12.79 -7.70 -8.99
C ALA A 116 14.03 -6.82 -8.85
N SER A 117 13.97 -5.59 -9.38
CA SER A 117 15.07 -4.63 -9.30
C SER A 117 15.38 -4.22 -7.86
N LEU A 118 14.35 -4.02 -7.04
CA LEU A 118 14.51 -3.81 -5.60
C LEU A 118 15.17 -5.01 -4.93
N GLN A 119 14.66 -6.23 -5.19
CA GLN A 119 15.18 -7.45 -4.56
C GLN A 119 16.65 -7.71 -4.91
N VAL A 120 17.10 -7.35 -6.12
CA VAL A 120 18.53 -7.38 -6.49
C VAL A 120 19.36 -6.50 -5.55
N GLY A 121 18.91 -5.27 -5.30
CA GLY A 121 19.59 -4.36 -4.36
C GLY A 121 19.57 -4.89 -2.92
N ILE A 122 18.46 -5.50 -2.49
CA ILE A 122 18.34 -6.13 -1.17
C ILE A 122 19.32 -7.31 -1.02
N CYS A 123 19.47 -8.16 -2.04
CA CYS A 123 20.44 -9.26 -2.01
C CYS A 123 21.88 -8.75 -1.78
N PHE A 124 22.26 -7.64 -2.43
CA PHE A 124 23.56 -7.02 -2.19
C PHE A 124 23.68 -6.43 -0.78
N TYR A 125 22.62 -5.78 -0.29
CA TYR A 125 22.58 -5.25 1.07
C TYR A 125 22.75 -6.36 2.13
N GLU A 126 22.02 -7.47 2.01
CA GLU A 126 22.07 -8.59 2.95
C GLU A 126 23.41 -9.32 2.94
N THR A 127 24.12 -9.29 1.81
CA THR A 127 25.48 -9.85 1.69
C THR A 127 26.58 -8.87 2.13
N GLY A 128 26.20 -7.68 2.63
CA GLY A 128 27.14 -6.65 3.10
C GLY A 128 27.86 -5.88 1.98
N LYS A 129 27.49 -6.13 0.72
CA LYS A 129 28.04 -5.46 -0.47
C LYS A 129 27.32 -4.13 -0.70
N PHE A 130 27.53 -3.19 0.23
CA PHE A 130 26.73 -1.97 0.30
C PHE A 130 26.92 -1.03 -0.89
N GLU A 131 28.12 -0.94 -1.47
CA GLU A 131 28.37 -0.06 -2.63
C GLU A 131 27.63 -0.58 -3.88
N GLU A 132 27.66 -1.89 -4.12
CA GLU A 132 26.86 -2.53 -5.17
C GLU A 132 25.36 -2.37 -4.90
N ALA A 133 24.93 -2.51 -3.64
CA ALA A 133 23.55 -2.29 -3.24
C ALA A 133 23.12 -0.84 -3.57
N PHE A 134 23.93 0.16 -3.25
CA PHE A 134 23.61 1.56 -3.59
C PHE A 134 23.49 1.77 -5.10
N GLY A 135 24.36 1.14 -5.89
CA GLY A 135 24.29 1.20 -7.34
C GLY A 135 22.96 0.68 -7.88
N GLU A 136 22.51 -0.49 -7.42
CA GLU A 136 21.25 -1.09 -7.86
C GLU A 136 20.02 -0.36 -7.30
N LEU A 137 20.03 0.01 -6.02
CA LEU A 137 18.91 0.70 -5.38
C LEU A 137 18.70 2.11 -5.95
N ARG A 138 19.77 2.84 -6.33
CA ARG A 138 19.63 4.14 -7.02
C ARG A 138 18.99 3.97 -8.40
N LYS A 139 19.23 2.85 -9.11
CA LYS A 139 18.52 2.57 -10.36
C LYS A 139 17.03 2.38 -10.10
N VAL A 140 16.66 1.68 -9.02
CA VAL A 140 15.23 1.53 -8.63
C VAL A 140 14.59 2.90 -8.41
N VAL A 141 15.22 3.78 -7.64
CA VAL A 141 14.74 5.15 -7.42
C VAL A 141 14.58 5.91 -8.73
N LYS A 142 15.52 5.75 -9.67
CA LYS A 142 15.52 6.47 -10.95
C LYS A 142 14.52 5.91 -11.97
N LEU A 143 14.39 4.59 -12.06
CA LEU A 143 13.61 3.89 -13.09
C LEU A 143 12.16 3.61 -12.66
N HIS A 144 11.93 3.50 -11.35
CA HIS A 144 10.60 3.29 -10.76
C HIS A 144 10.28 4.40 -9.75
N PRO A 145 10.42 5.69 -10.11
CA PRO A 145 10.16 6.78 -9.19
C PRO A 145 8.71 6.75 -8.75
N GLY A 146 8.45 7.00 -7.47
CA GLY A 146 7.08 7.09 -6.96
C GLY A 146 6.43 5.77 -6.57
N THR A 147 7.10 4.66 -6.84
CA THR A 147 6.59 3.33 -6.48
C THR A 147 7.00 2.96 -5.05
N PRO A 148 6.29 2.02 -4.41
CA PRO A 148 6.73 1.44 -3.13
C PRO A 148 8.17 0.92 -3.18
N TYR A 149 8.61 0.45 -4.35
CA TYR A 149 9.98 -0.01 -4.58
C TYR A 149 11.01 1.11 -4.39
N SER A 150 10.67 2.35 -4.77
CA SER A 150 11.55 3.50 -4.57
C SER A 150 11.62 3.93 -3.10
N ASN A 151 10.51 3.87 -2.35
CA ASN A 151 10.53 4.06 -0.89
C ASN A 151 11.40 3.02 -0.19
N ASP A 152 11.25 1.76 -0.59
CA ASP A 152 12.06 0.66 -0.09
C ASP A 152 13.53 0.85 -0.44
N ALA A 153 13.83 1.30 -1.65
CA ALA A 153 15.19 1.57 -2.07
C ALA A 153 15.86 2.68 -1.23
N TYR A 154 15.16 3.79 -0.97
CA TYR A 154 15.65 4.82 -0.06
C TYR A 154 15.92 4.28 1.35
N TYR A 155 15.02 3.42 1.85
CA TYR A 155 15.18 2.79 3.15
C TYR A 155 16.45 1.94 3.22
N TYR A 156 16.68 1.06 2.23
CA TYR A 156 17.87 0.20 2.21
C TYR A 156 19.17 0.99 1.93
N ILE A 157 19.12 2.08 1.16
CA ILE A 157 20.26 3.00 1.00
C ILE A 157 20.61 3.64 2.35
N GLY A 158 19.60 4.14 3.09
CA GLY A 158 19.78 4.72 4.41
C GLY A 158 20.37 3.72 5.40
N GLN A 159 19.83 2.50 5.43
CA GLN A 159 20.34 1.41 6.27
C GLN A 159 21.78 1.03 5.92
N GLY A 160 22.15 1.02 4.64
CA GLY A 160 23.52 0.72 4.22
C GLY A 160 24.50 1.82 4.66
N HIS A 161 24.12 3.09 4.48
CA HIS A 161 24.94 4.20 4.98
C HIS A 161 25.06 4.22 6.50
N PHE A 162 23.98 3.88 7.21
CA PHE A 162 23.99 3.73 8.67
C PHE A 162 24.98 2.64 9.12
N LYS A 163 24.93 1.45 8.51
CA LYS A 163 25.88 0.35 8.79
C LYS A 163 27.34 0.70 8.49
N LEU A 164 27.57 1.60 7.55
CA LEU A 164 28.91 2.13 7.21
C LEU A 164 29.35 3.31 8.08
N GLY A 165 28.52 3.77 9.04
CA GLY A 165 28.80 4.95 9.87
C GLY A 165 28.68 6.29 9.12
N ARG A 166 28.12 6.29 7.91
CA ARG A 166 27.93 7.49 7.07
C ARG A 166 26.62 8.18 7.44
N PHE A 167 26.55 8.75 8.64
CA PHE A 167 25.31 9.23 9.25
C PHE A 167 24.59 10.34 8.46
N GLY A 168 25.33 11.29 7.86
CA GLY A 168 24.72 12.34 7.03
C GLY A 168 23.94 11.76 5.85
N ASN A 169 24.59 10.90 5.07
CA ASN A 169 23.97 10.22 3.92
C ASN A 169 22.83 9.28 4.35
N ALA A 170 22.94 8.67 5.53
CA ALA A 170 21.88 7.83 6.09
C ALA A 170 20.62 8.66 6.38
N ILE A 171 20.78 9.82 7.04
CA ILE A 171 19.68 10.74 7.32
C ILE A 171 19.02 11.23 6.01
N GLU A 172 19.82 11.62 5.01
CA GLU A 172 19.29 12.06 3.71
C GLU A 172 18.44 10.98 3.04
N ALA A 173 18.94 9.75 2.98
CA ALA A 173 18.21 8.64 2.40
C ALA A 173 16.94 8.31 3.21
N PHE A 174 17.02 8.29 4.55
CA PHE A 174 15.86 8.05 5.42
C PHE A 174 14.78 9.14 5.32
N LYS A 175 15.18 10.42 5.14
CA LYS A 175 14.22 11.53 4.91
C LYS A 175 13.37 11.33 3.66
N ASN A 176 13.90 10.61 2.66
CA ASN A 176 13.19 10.31 1.42
C ASN A 176 12.33 9.04 1.50
N VAL A 177 12.33 8.33 2.63
CA VAL A 177 11.43 7.18 2.81
C VAL A 177 10.00 7.68 2.98
N GLY A 178 9.11 7.13 2.18
CA GLY A 178 7.70 7.52 2.14
C GLY A 178 7.44 8.68 1.17
N THR A 179 8.46 9.44 0.75
CA THR A 179 8.27 10.64 -0.08
C THR A 179 8.11 10.36 -1.57
N SER A 180 8.16 9.10 -2.00
CA SER A 180 7.95 8.76 -3.40
C SER A 180 6.48 8.92 -3.79
N ILE A 181 6.22 9.78 -4.77
CA ILE A 181 4.88 10.11 -5.29
C ILE A 181 4.57 9.21 -6.50
N ASP A 182 3.54 8.38 -6.42
CA ASP A 182 3.06 7.55 -7.55
C ASP A 182 2.87 8.44 -8.79
N PRO A 183 3.41 8.08 -9.97
CA PRO A 183 3.25 8.86 -11.20
C PRO A 183 1.78 9.16 -11.55
N SER A 184 0.84 8.27 -11.22
CA SER A 184 -0.60 8.50 -11.39
C SER A 184 -1.15 9.59 -10.45
N THR A 185 -0.46 9.84 -9.33
CA THR A 185 -0.77 10.91 -8.37
C THR A 185 0.01 12.21 -8.60
N GLN A 186 0.92 12.28 -9.58
CA GLN A 186 1.68 13.52 -9.87
C GLN A 186 0.79 14.68 -10.33
N GLU A 187 -0.41 14.38 -10.84
CA GLU A 187 -1.43 15.37 -11.19
C GLU A 187 -2.66 15.32 -10.28
N ALA A 188 -2.57 14.62 -9.14
CA ALA A 188 -3.70 14.45 -8.24
C ALA A 188 -4.27 15.81 -7.83
N GLN A 189 -5.49 16.08 -8.29
CA GLN A 189 -6.28 17.23 -7.86
C GLN A 189 -6.97 16.96 -6.53
N LYS A 190 -6.80 15.75 -5.97
CA LYS A 190 -7.49 15.26 -4.78
C LYS A 190 -6.49 14.67 -3.77
N LEU A 191 -6.72 14.89 -2.49
CA LEU A 191 -5.95 14.33 -1.37
C LEU A 191 -6.91 13.69 -0.37
N ASP A 192 -6.68 12.42 -0.06
CA ASP A 192 -7.43 11.74 1.01
C ASP A 192 -7.02 12.30 2.39
N ALA A 193 -7.97 12.74 3.20
CA ALA A 193 -7.68 13.35 4.50
C ALA A 193 -6.91 12.38 5.42
N GLY A 194 -5.94 12.89 6.17
CA GLY A 194 -5.04 12.03 6.94
C GLY A 194 -3.87 11.47 6.14
N LYS A 195 -3.85 11.61 4.80
CA LYS A 195 -2.66 11.27 4.00
C LYS A 195 -1.63 12.38 4.05
N ARG A 196 -0.40 12.05 3.69
CA ARG A 196 0.67 13.04 3.57
C ARG A 196 0.47 13.84 2.29
N LEU A 197 0.46 15.17 2.42
CA LEU A 197 0.51 16.10 1.31
C LEU A 197 1.95 16.21 0.82
N TYR A 198 2.19 15.81 -0.43
CA TYR A 198 3.49 16.00 -1.08
C TYR A 198 3.45 17.22 -1.99
N ILE A 199 4.50 18.04 -1.89
CA ILE A 199 4.67 19.22 -2.73
C ILE A 199 5.92 18.98 -3.57
N LYS A 200 5.68 18.74 -4.86
CA LYS A 200 6.73 18.62 -5.88
C LYS A 200 6.82 19.93 -6.64
N ILE A 201 8.00 20.54 -6.63
CA ILE A 201 8.32 21.70 -7.44
C ILE A 201 9.32 21.22 -8.48
N ASP A 202 8.91 21.18 -9.76
CA ASP A 202 9.83 20.85 -10.86
C ASP A 202 10.21 22.15 -11.57
N ASP A 203 11.30 22.73 -11.10
CA ASP A 203 11.81 23.99 -11.62
C ASP A 203 13.33 23.99 -11.48
N LYS A 204 13.98 24.01 -12.64
CA LYS A 204 15.43 23.90 -12.76
C LYS A 204 16.16 25.09 -12.13
N ASP A 205 15.56 26.27 -12.16
CA ASP A 205 16.16 27.50 -11.66
C ASP A 205 15.98 27.58 -10.14
N LEU A 206 14.79 27.25 -9.64
CA LEU A 206 14.53 27.15 -8.20
C LEU A 206 15.39 26.06 -7.54
N SER A 207 15.61 24.93 -8.22
CA SER A 207 16.45 23.86 -7.66
C SER A 207 17.93 24.26 -7.61
N ALA A 208 18.43 25.01 -8.60
CA ALA A 208 19.77 25.56 -8.57
C ALA A 208 19.96 26.60 -7.45
N GLN A 209 18.91 27.37 -7.12
CA GLN A 209 18.90 28.34 -6.03
C GLN A 209 18.72 27.72 -4.64
N ALA A 210 18.05 26.56 -4.55
CA ALA A 210 17.69 25.94 -3.29
C ALA A 210 18.92 25.60 -2.42
N GLY A 211 19.98 25.08 -3.05
CA GLY A 211 21.17 24.61 -2.34
C GLY A 211 20.81 23.76 -1.11
N ASP A 212 21.45 24.04 0.02
CA ASP A 212 21.14 23.43 1.33
C ASP A 212 19.99 24.14 2.08
N VAL A 213 19.54 25.31 1.60
CA VAL A 213 18.55 26.17 2.27
C VAL A 213 17.11 25.75 1.94
N GLY A 214 16.90 25.16 0.75
CA GLY A 214 15.59 24.73 0.27
C GLY A 214 14.70 25.89 -0.20
N ILE A 215 13.53 25.56 -0.74
CA ILE A 215 12.50 26.52 -1.19
C ILE A 215 11.25 26.36 -0.35
N THR A 216 10.77 27.45 0.23
CA THR A 216 9.56 27.45 1.06
C THR A 216 8.29 27.51 0.21
N ALA A 217 7.30 26.70 0.57
CA ALA A 217 5.94 26.80 0.08
C ALA A 217 4.99 27.00 1.26
N ALA A 218 4.01 27.88 1.09
CA ALA A 218 2.93 28.09 2.03
C ALA A 218 1.75 27.17 1.67
N VAL A 219 1.13 26.58 2.67
CA VAL A 219 -0.04 25.72 2.54
C VAL A 219 -1.16 26.32 3.37
N GLN A 220 -2.34 26.44 2.78
CA GLN A 220 -3.51 27.01 3.45
C GLN A 220 -4.75 26.18 3.14
N THR A 221 -5.61 25.95 4.14
CA THR A 221 -6.92 25.33 3.94
C THR A 221 -8.04 26.37 3.91
N ASP A 222 -9.17 26.03 3.29
CA ASP A 222 -10.36 26.89 3.30
C ASP A 222 -10.96 27.05 4.71
N SER A 223 -10.84 26.02 5.57
CA SER A 223 -11.17 26.07 7.00
C SER A 223 -10.25 26.98 7.83
N GLY A 224 -9.14 27.46 7.24
CA GLY A 224 -8.33 28.54 7.80
C GLY A 224 -6.97 28.12 8.34
N ASP A 225 -6.59 26.85 8.24
CA ASP A 225 -5.29 26.36 8.65
C ASP A 225 -4.18 26.88 7.74
N LYS A 226 -2.97 27.08 8.31
CA LYS A 226 -1.83 27.63 7.60
C LYS A 226 -0.52 27.02 8.05
N GLU A 227 0.16 26.39 7.10
CA GLU A 227 1.45 25.75 7.31
C GLU A 227 2.51 26.24 6.33
N THR A 228 3.78 26.09 6.71
CA THR A 228 4.92 26.37 5.84
C THR A 228 5.79 25.14 5.72
N ILE A 229 6.09 24.73 4.50
CA ILE A 229 7.02 23.63 4.23
C ILE A 229 8.24 24.13 3.49
N THR A 230 9.39 23.52 3.77
CA THR A 230 10.61 23.72 2.97
C THR A 230 10.83 22.49 2.09
N CYS A 231 10.92 22.70 0.78
CA CYS A 231 11.18 21.69 -0.22
C CYS A 231 12.67 21.65 -0.57
N PHE A 232 13.23 20.44 -0.68
CA PHE A 232 14.66 20.23 -0.96
C PHE A 232 14.86 19.46 -2.27
N PRO A 233 15.96 19.68 -3.01
CA PRO A 233 16.30 18.90 -4.19
C PRO A 233 16.39 17.40 -3.89
N VAL A 234 15.79 16.56 -4.74
CA VAL A 234 15.78 15.10 -4.53
C VAL A 234 17.19 14.51 -4.62
N THR A 235 18.02 15.06 -5.50
CA THR A 235 19.45 14.77 -5.61
C THR A 235 20.21 16.03 -5.97
N THR A 236 21.53 16.07 -5.71
CA THR A 236 22.40 17.17 -6.15
C THR A 236 22.25 17.42 -7.65
N GLY A 237 21.82 18.63 -8.04
CA GLY A 237 21.59 19.02 -9.43
C GLY A 237 20.29 18.53 -10.08
N ALA A 238 19.37 17.91 -9.33
CA ALA A 238 18.02 17.60 -9.84
C ALA A 238 17.25 18.89 -10.13
N SER A 239 16.29 18.87 -11.07
CA SER A 239 15.32 19.98 -11.24
C SER A 239 14.15 19.91 -10.26
N ILE A 240 14.04 18.80 -9.54
CA ILE A 240 12.88 18.48 -8.70
C ILE A 240 13.23 18.75 -7.24
N LEU A 241 12.41 19.57 -6.60
CA LEU A 241 12.36 19.74 -5.16
C LEU A 241 11.12 19.04 -4.59
N ILE A 242 11.27 18.43 -3.42
CA ILE A 242 10.18 17.77 -2.71
C ILE A 242 10.12 18.26 -1.27
N GLY A 243 8.91 18.63 -0.84
CA GLY A 243 8.54 18.83 0.56
C GLY A 243 7.30 18.00 0.88
N SER A 244 7.03 17.78 2.17
CA SER A 244 5.83 17.06 2.57
C SER A 244 5.31 17.54 3.92
N LEU A 245 3.99 17.68 4.04
CA LEU A 245 3.30 17.94 5.29
C LEU A 245 2.31 16.81 5.58
N ARG A 246 2.08 16.52 6.86
CA ARG A 246 0.98 15.64 7.24
C ARG A 246 -0.34 16.39 7.07
N THR A 247 -1.42 15.66 6.80
CA THR A 247 -2.76 16.20 6.95
C THR A 247 -3.50 15.41 8.02
N GLN A 248 -4.48 16.02 8.66
CA GLN A 248 -5.33 15.35 9.65
C GLN A 248 -6.71 16.00 9.67
N LEU A 249 -7.76 15.22 9.96
CA LEU A 249 -9.06 15.80 10.28
C LEU A 249 -9.00 16.58 11.60
N GLY A 250 -9.53 17.80 11.61
CA GLY A 250 -9.59 18.63 12.80
C GLY A 250 -9.77 20.12 12.53
N GLU A 251 -9.90 20.88 13.60
CA GLU A 251 -9.91 22.35 13.52
C GLU A 251 -8.53 22.89 13.12
N ALA A 252 -8.54 24.02 12.41
CA ALA A 252 -7.33 24.70 11.98
C ALA A 252 -6.39 25.04 13.15
N ALA A 253 -5.12 24.63 13.05
CA ALA A 253 -4.10 24.91 14.05
C ALA A 253 -2.80 25.44 13.39
N PRO A 254 -2.77 26.74 13.03
CA PRO A 254 -1.68 27.28 12.22
C PRO A 254 -0.29 27.19 12.84
N ASN A 255 0.68 26.82 12.01
CA ASN A 255 2.12 26.69 12.29
C ASN A 255 2.51 25.56 13.24
N ASP A 256 1.76 24.45 13.24
CA ASP A 256 2.08 23.27 14.03
C ASP A 256 2.77 22.14 13.22
N GLY A 257 2.92 22.34 11.91
CA GLY A 257 3.56 21.39 10.99
C GLY A 257 2.63 20.28 10.49
N VAL A 258 1.33 20.35 10.79
CA VAL A 258 0.28 19.45 10.32
C VAL A 258 -0.81 20.29 9.68
N VAL A 259 -1.29 19.88 8.51
CA VAL A 259 -2.37 20.57 7.82
C VAL A 259 -3.71 20.02 8.32
N GLN A 260 -4.41 20.76 9.17
CA GLN A 260 -5.74 20.33 9.62
C GLN A 260 -6.79 20.66 8.56
N VAL A 261 -7.59 19.67 8.22
CA VAL A 261 -8.61 19.75 7.18
C VAL A 261 -9.96 19.29 7.73
N ILE A 262 -11.04 19.80 7.15
CA ILE A 262 -12.37 19.18 7.22
C ILE A 262 -12.71 18.56 5.85
N GLY A 263 -13.70 17.69 5.81
CA GLY A 263 -14.03 16.87 4.64
C GLY A 263 -14.30 17.62 3.34
N SER A 264 -14.73 18.88 3.43
CA SER A 264 -15.01 19.73 2.27
C SER A 264 -13.87 20.67 1.88
N ASP A 265 -12.71 20.61 2.56
CA ASP A 265 -11.65 21.59 2.37
C ASP A 265 -10.99 21.49 1.00
N LYS A 266 -10.52 22.64 0.53
CA LYS A 266 -9.45 22.70 -0.46
C LYS A 266 -8.18 23.17 0.21
N ILE A 267 -7.08 22.55 -0.19
CA ILE A 267 -5.73 22.91 0.19
C ILE A 267 -5.12 23.74 -0.93
N LYS A 268 -4.74 24.97 -0.61
CA LYS A 268 -4.02 25.89 -1.47
C LYS A 268 -2.53 25.84 -1.14
N VAL A 269 -1.73 25.37 -2.09
CA VAL A 269 -0.26 25.40 -2.01
C VAL A 269 0.25 26.56 -2.85
N THR A 270 1.05 27.43 -2.23
CA THR A 270 1.64 28.60 -2.87
C THR A 270 3.17 28.57 -2.74
N SER A 271 3.87 28.53 -3.87
CA SER A 271 5.33 28.71 -3.91
C SER A 271 5.68 30.00 -4.66
N ILE A 272 6.69 30.73 -4.19
CA ILE A 272 7.16 31.94 -4.87
C ILE A 272 8.29 31.57 -5.83
N ASP A 273 8.03 31.77 -7.11
CA ASP A 273 9.03 31.66 -8.17
C ASP A 273 9.78 33.00 -8.26
N LYS A 274 11.03 33.03 -7.79
CA LYS A 274 11.83 34.26 -7.72
C LYS A 274 12.19 34.79 -9.11
N GLN A 275 12.22 33.96 -10.15
CA GLN A 275 12.57 34.37 -11.50
C GLN A 275 12.00 33.41 -12.55
N THR A 276 10.99 33.87 -13.31
CA THR A 276 10.37 33.06 -14.36
C THR A 276 11.18 33.06 -15.66
N ALA A 277 10.91 32.09 -16.55
CA ALA A 277 11.47 32.04 -17.91
C ALA A 277 11.19 33.31 -18.75
N ASP A 278 10.12 34.05 -18.41
CA ASP A 278 9.75 35.33 -19.01
C ASP A 278 10.36 36.56 -18.29
N ALA A 279 11.37 36.33 -17.44
CA ALA A 279 12.09 37.35 -16.65
C ALA A 279 11.23 38.13 -15.63
N GLN A 280 10.11 37.58 -15.18
CA GLN A 280 9.32 38.17 -14.10
C GLN A 280 9.83 37.71 -12.73
N LEU A 281 9.91 38.63 -11.77
CA LEU A 281 10.42 38.35 -10.43
C LEU A 281 9.27 38.11 -9.44
N ASN A 282 9.46 37.14 -8.55
CA ASN A 282 8.55 36.81 -7.43
C ASN A 282 7.10 36.49 -7.84
N VAL A 283 6.92 35.65 -8.86
CA VAL A 283 5.59 35.23 -9.31
C VAL A 283 5.06 34.11 -8.40
N PRO A 284 3.89 34.29 -7.74
CA PRO A 284 3.29 33.22 -6.95
C PRO A 284 2.73 32.13 -7.88
N ARG A 285 3.17 30.88 -7.68
CA ARG A 285 2.59 29.68 -8.29
C ARG A 285 1.65 29.06 -7.28
N VAL A 286 0.37 28.96 -7.66
CA VAL A 286 -0.69 28.45 -6.79
C VAL A 286 -1.23 27.16 -7.37
N LYS A 287 -1.35 26.12 -6.55
CA LYS A 287 -2.06 24.88 -6.86
C LYS A 287 -3.12 24.64 -5.80
N GLU A 288 -4.33 24.33 -6.23
CA GLU A 288 -5.42 23.92 -5.34
C GLU A 288 -5.63 22.41 -5.46
N ILE A 289 -5.85 21.77 -4.32
CA ILE A 289 -6.08 20.33 -4.17
C ILE A 289 -7.34 20.16 -3.33
N GLN A 290 -8.30 19.36 -3.78
CA GLN A 290 -9.50 19.03 -3.05
C GLN A 290 -9.22 17.93 -2.02
N VAL A 291 -9.64 18.12 -0.77
CA VAL A 291 -9.64 17.03 0.21
C VAL A 291 -10.81 16.11 -0.09
N VAL A 292 -10.57 14.80 -0.07
CA VAL A 292 -11.59 13.75 -0.29
C VAL A 292 -11.51 12.70 0.80
N GLY A 293 -12.57 11.91 0.95
CA GLY A 293 -12.57 10.67 1.72
C GLY A 293 -12.69 9.51 0.75
N ASN A 294 -11.99 8.40 0.99
CA ASN A 294 -12.05 7.24 0.10
C ASN A 294 -12.99 6.13 0.60
N ALA A 295 -13.92 6.50 1.49
CA ALA A 295 -14.95 5.69 2.13
C ALA A 295 -14.62 4.20 2.38
N ARG A 296 -14.53 3.82 3.66
CA ARG A 296 -14.36 2.42 4.06
C ARG A 296 -15.56 1.94 4.83
N VAL A 297 -16.07 0.78 4.45
CA VAL A 297 -17.26 0.18 5.04
C VAL A 297 -16.87 -1.11 5.73
N LYS A 298 -17.36 -1.33 6.95
CA LYS A 298 -17.11 -2.53 7.76
C LYS A 298 -18.36 -2.94 8.53
N VAL A 299 -18.49 -4.25 8.75
CA VAL A 299 -19.31 -4.81 9.84
C VAL A 299 -18.33 -5.10 10.98
N VAL A 300 -18.63 -4.61 12.19
CA VAL A 300 -17.68 -4.57 13.31
C VAL A 300 -18.26 -5.24 14.57
N ASP A 301 -17.43 -5.38 15.59
CA ASP A 301 -17.83 -5.82 16.92
C ASP A 301 -18.62 -4.74 17.69
N GLY A 302 -19.09 -5.08 18.88
CA GLY A 302 -19.91 -4.19 19.71
C GLY A 302 -19.18 -2.94 20.23
N ALA A 303 -17.85 -2.90 20.11
CA ALA A 303 -17.03 -1.74 20.44
C ALA A 303 -16.78 -0.83 19.22
N PHE A 304 -17.34 -1.17 18.05
CA PHE A 304 -17.09 -0.50 16.78
C PHE A 304 -15.62 -0.48 16.33
N ALA A 305 -14.81 -1.40 16.85
CA ALA A 305 -13.36 -1.36 16.69
C ALA A 305 -12.86 -2.35 15.64
N GLU A 306 -13.28 -3.62 15.75
CA GLU A 306 -12.72 -4.71 14.94
C GLU A 306 -13.75 -5.26 13.93
N PRO A 307 -13.39 -5.39 12.63
CA PRO A 307 -14.26 -6.03 11.65
C PRO A 307 -14.54 -7.48 11.99
N VAL A 308 -15.78 -7.89 11.79
CA VAL A 308 -16.26 -9.25 12.04
C VAL A 308 -16.72 -9.89 10.74
N GLY A 309 -16.31 -11.13 10.51
CA GLY A 309 -16.77 -11.92 9.36
C GLY A 309 -18.16 -12.51 9.55
N ALA A 310 -18.75 -12.39 10.74
CA ALA A 310 -20.05 -12.95 11.07
C ALA A 310 -20.85 -12.08 12.03
N VAL A 311 -22.16 -12.12 11.90
CA VAL A 311 -23.14 -11.51 12.80
C VAL A 311 -24.04 -12.58 13.39
N VAL A 312 -24.45 -12.41 14.64
CA VAL A 312 -25.27 -13.39 15.35
C VAL A 312 -26.75 -13.06 15.14
N LEU A 313 -27.51 -14.05 14.72
CA LEU A 313 -28.97 -13.95 14.61
C LEU A 313 -29.59 -13.61 15.98
N ASP A 314 -30.60 -12.74 15.98
CA ASP A 314 -31.27 -12.20 17.17
C ASP A 314 -30.37 -11.32 18.06
N LYS A 315 -29.19 -10.91 17.55
CA LYS A 315 -28.34 -9.86 18.14
C LYS A 315 -28.18 -8.68 17.18
N PRO A 316 -27.84 -7.49 17.70
CA PRO A 316 -27.50 -6.36 16.84
C PRO A 316 -26.24 -6.62 16.01
N ALA A 317 -26.26 -6.20 14.75
CA ALA A 317 -25.08 -6.01 13.93
C ALA A 317 -24.61 -4.56 14.05
N PHE A 318 -23.30 -4.37 14.18
CA PHE A 318 -22.66 -3.07 14.32
C PHE A 318 -22.02 -2.68 12.99
N LEU A 319 -22.34 -1.48 12.54
CA LEU A 319 -21.98 -0.94 11.24
C LEU A 319 -20.98 0.20 11.42
N HIS A 320 -19.98 0.27 10.56
CA HIS A 320 -18.95 1.28 10.62
C HIS A 320 -18.58 1.75 9.20
N VAL A 321 -18.67 3.05 8.97
CA VAL A 321 -18.20 3.70 7.75
C VAL A 321 -17.19 4.78 8.13
N GLN A 322 -16.00 4.74 7.55
CA GLN A 322 -15.03 5.82 7.67
C GLN A 322 -14.99 6.58 6.37
N ASP A 323 -15.46 7.83 6.38
CA ASP A 323 -15.47 8.67 5.20
C ASP A 323 -15.26 10.15 5.54
N SER A 324 -14.09 10.67 5.19
CA SER A 324 -13.66 12.00 5.61
C SER A 324 -14.41 13.13 4.90
N ASP A 325 -14.95 12.93 3.70
CA ASP A 325 -15.71 13.95 2.94
C ASP A 325 -17.09 14.29 3.55
N ARG A 326 -17.62 13.39 4.40
CA ARG A 326 -18.89 13.54 5.09
C ARG A 326 -18.77 14.24 6.43
N ASP A 327 -17.55 14.41 6.94
CA ASP A 327 -17.23 15.21 8.12
C ASP A 327 -17.10 16.68 7.71
N ARG A 328 -18.20 17.42 7.85
CA ARG A 328 -18.36 18.78 7.30
C ARG A 328 -18.61 19.82 8.38
N SER A 329 -18.85 19.39 9.62
CA SER A 329 -19.18 20.30 10.70
C SER A 329 -18.56 19.84 12.01
N ALA A 330 -18.40 20.78 12.95
CA ALA A 330 -17.93 20.46 14.30
C ALA A 330 -18.93 19.62 15.12
N LYS A 331 -20.12 19.33 14.59
CA LYS A 331 -21.14 18.49 15.23
C LYS A 331 -21.17 17.14 14.53
N SER A 332 -21.63 16.12 15.25
CA SER A 332 -21.79 14.78 14.66
C SER A 332 -22.68 14.80 13.42
N ASP A 333 -22.05 14.59 12.28
CA ASP A 333 -22.72 14.46 10.99
C ASP A 333 -23.42 13.10 10.85
N GLN A 334 -24.30 12.96 9.86
CA GLN A 334 -25.03 11.72 9.59
C GLN A 334 -24.90 11.30 8.13
N ILE A 335 -24.86 9.98 7.92
CA ILE A 335 -24.83 9.38 6.58
C ILE A 335 -25.84 8.24 6.51
N GLU A 336 -26.30 7.93 5.30
CA GLU A 336 -27.20 6.81 5.05
C GLU A 336 -26.46 5.65 4.37
N VAL A 337 -26.68 4.44 4.87
CA VAL A 337 -26.21 3.19 4.24
C VAL A 337 -27.39 2.29 3.90
N ILE A 338 -27.19 1.42 2.91
CA ILE A 338 -28.16 0.39 2.56
C ILE A 338 -27.67 -0.96 3.08
N ILE A 339 -28.50 -1.63 3.87
CA ILE A 339 -28.26 -2.96 4.40
C ILE A 339 -29.14 -3.95 3.67
N ARG A 340 -28.55 -5.03 3.14
CA ARG A 340 -29.25 -6.12 2.48
C ARG A 340 -28.91 -7.45 3.11
N THR A 341 -29.90 -8.31 3.29
CA THR A 341 -29.66 -9.73 3.55
C THR A 341 -29.79 -10.50 2.25
N LYS A 342 -28.81 -11.37 1.97
CA LYS A 342 -28.72 -12.12 0.72
C LYS A 342 -28.64 -13.60 1.01
N ARG A 343 -29.46 -14.39 0.34
CA ARG A 343 -29.46 -15.85 0.41
C ARG A 343 -28.91 -16.44 -0.87
N LEU A 344 -27.97 -17.38 -0.74
CA LEU A 344 -27.49 -18.14 -1.88
C LEU A 344 -28.63 -19.01 -2.43
N ILE A 345 -28.87 -18.97 -3.74
CA ILE A 345 -29.76 -19.90 -4.43
C ILE A 345 -28.89 -20.94 -5.13
N ASP A 346 -29.05 -22.20 -4.78
CA ASP A 346 -28.52 -23.31 -5.57
C ASP A 346 -29.46 -23.55 -6.78
N GLU A 347 -29.11 -23.02 -7.95
CA GLU A 347 -29.80 -23.40 -9.21
C GLU A 347 -29.42 -24.82 -9.69
N ALA A 348 -28.56 -25.55 -8.97
CA ALA A 348 -28.05 -26.86 -9.38
C ALA A 348 -28.94 -28.06 -9.01
N ALA A 349 -30.15 -27.85 -8.47
CA ALA A 349 -31.01 -28.93 -7.99
C ALA A 349 -32.35 -29.04 -8.72
N GLU A 350 -32.38 -28.91 -10.05
CA GLU A 350 -33.38 -29.57 -10.91
C GLU A 350 -32.97 -29.48 -12.40
N GLY A 351 -32.32 -30.52 -12.91
CA GLY A 351 -32.28 -30.80 -14.36
C GLY A 351 -30.97 -30.55 -15.13
N ALA A 352 -29.84 -31.10 -14.69
CA ALA A 352 -28.65 -31.21 -15.55
C ALA A 352 -28.37 -32.69 -15.92
N GLN A 353 -28.52 -33.03 -17.20
CA GLN A 353 -27.99 -34.27 -17.77
C GLN A 353 -26.45 -34.22 -17.75
N PRO A 354 -25.75 -35.37 -17.60
CA PRO A 354 -24.29 -35.38 -17.56
C PRO A 354 -23.72 -35.04 -18.94
N ALA A 355 -23.05 -33.89 -19.05
CA ALA A 355 -22.26 -33.54 -20.22
C ALA A 355 -20.87 -34.19 -20.13
N GLU A 356 -20.51 -34.98 -21.14
CA GLU A 356 -19.15 -35.50 -21.33
C GLU A 356 -18.16 -34.37 -21.62
N SER A 357 -17.00 -34.44 -20.98
CA SER A 357 -15.74 -33.76 -21.33
C SER A 357 -15.80 -32.25 -21.60
N GLY A 358 -15.57 -31.45 -20.56
CA GLY A 358 -15.27 -30.03 -20.67
C GLY A 358 -14.89 -29.48 -19.29
N LEU A 359 -13.93 -28.55 -19.24
CA LEU A 359 -13.59 -27.81 -18.03
C LEU A 359 -14.84 -27.09 -17.53
N VAL A 360 -15.37 -27.52 -16.38
CA VAL A 360 -16.50 -26.88 -15.73
C VAL A 360 -16.00 -25.57 -15.14
N GLU A 361 -16.40 -24.44 -15.74
CA GLU A 361 -16.34 -23.14 -15.07
C GLU A 361 -17.08 -23.28 -13.73
N LYS A 362 -16.44 -22.89 -12.62
CA LYS A 362 -17.14 -22.86 -11.32
C LYS A 362 -18.39 -21.98 -11.50
N PRO A 363 -19.60 -22.48 -11.17
CA PRO A 363 -20.81 -21.70 -11.34
C PRO A 363 -20.72 -20.42 -10.52
N GLU A 364 -21.08 -19.28 -11.11
CA GLU A 364 -21.24 -18.03 -10.37
C GLU A 364 -22.32 -18.24 -9.30
N LEU A 365 -21.99 -17.89 -8.06
CA LEU A 365 -22.93 -17.98 -6.95
C LEU A 365 -24.03 -16.93 -7.13
N VAL A 366 -25.27 -17.37 -7.30
CA VAL A 366 -26.43 -16.48 -7.47
C VAL A 366 -27.06 -16.20 -6.10
N PHE A 367 -27.22 -14.93 -5.76
CA PHE A 367 -27.80 -14.50 -4.49
C PHE A 367 -29.14 -13.79 -4.68
N LYS A 368 -30.14 -14.16 -3.87
CA LYS A 368 -31.42 -13.45 -3.76
C LYS A 368 -31.39 -12.50 -2.57
N VAL A 369 -31.81 -11.26 -2.80
CA VAL A 369 -32.05 -10.29 -1.71
C VAL A 369 -33.32 -10.70 -0.95
N ILE A 370 -33.19 -10.88 0.36
CA ILE A 370 -34.26 -11.29 1.27
C ILE A 370 -34.94 -10.07 1.89
N ASP A 371 -34.15 -9.12 2.39
CA ASP A 371 -34.63 -7.85 2.94
C ASP A 371 -33.65 -6.73 2.61
N GLU A 372 -34.15 -5.50 2.59
CA GLU A 372 -33.39 -4.27 2.35
C GLU A 372 -33.86 -3.19 3.32
N LYS A 373 -32.90 -2.52 3.99
CA LYS A 373 -33.15 -1.41 4.91
C LYS A 373 -32.17 -0.28 4.67
N LYS A 374 -32.66 0.95 4.83
CA LYS A 374 -31.82 2.14 4.95
C LYS A 374 -31.54 2.39 6.42
N VAL A 375 -30.27 2.62 6.76
CA VAL A 375 -29.82 2.87 8.13
C VAL A 375 -29.05 4.18 8.16
N GLN A 376 -29.40 5.04 9.11
CA GLN A 376 -28.64 6.25 9.39
C GLN A 376 -27.50 5.91 10.35
N LEU A 377 -26.27 6.25 9.95
CA LEU A 377 -25.09 6.18 10.80
C LEU A 377 -24.76 7.60 11.28
N VAL A 378 -24.31 7.70 12.52
CA VAL A 378 -23.96 8.96 13.16
C VAL A 378 -22.47 8.98 13.41
N GLU A 379 -21.84 10.12 13.16
CA GLU A 379 -20.42 10.30 13.44
C GLU A 379 -20.12 10.03 14.93
N HIS A 380 -19.18 9.13 15.18
CA HIS A 380 -18.79 8.68 16.49
C HIS A 380 -17.84 9.71 17.14
N PRO A 381 -18.12 10.16 18.37
CA PRO A 381 -17.26 11.08 19.08
C PRO A 381 -15.92 10.44 19.47
N VAL A 382 -14.89 11.27 19.62
CA VAL A 382 -13.62 10.83 20.21
C VAL A 382 -13.84 10.40 21.67
N GLU A 383 -13.43 9.18 22.03
CA GLU A 383 -13.56 8.68 23.40
C GLU A 383 -12.87 9.63 24.40
N GLY A 384 -13.59 10.02 25.46
CA GLY A 384 -13.09 10.91 26.50
C GLY A 384 -13.12 12.40 26.16
N ALA A 385 -13.63 12.81 24.99
CA ALA A 385 -13.83 14.21 24.65
C ALA A 385 -14.96 14.86 25.48
N ALA A 386 -14.87 16.16 25.71
CA ALA A 386 -15.91 16.91 26.40
C ALA A 386 -17.18 16.97 25.54
N ALA A 387 -18.36 17.07 26.17
CA ALA A 387 -19.67 17.00 25.49
C ALA A 387 -19.91 18.06 24.39
N ASN A 388 -19.06 19.09 24.30
CA ASN A 388 -19.13 20.18 23.31
C ASN A 388 -17.85 20.32 22.48
N SER A 389 -16.96 19.32 22.51
CA SER A 389 -15.77 19.32 21.66
C SER A 389 -16.17 19.13 20.19
N PRO A 390 -15.50 19.83 19.26
CA PRO A 390 -15.66 19.61 17.83
C PRO A 390 -15.45 18.13 17.50
N ASN A 391 -16.38 17.55 16.74
CA ASN A 391 -16.29 16.19 16.28
C ASN A 391 -15.82 16.18 14.83
N HIS A 392 -14.59 15.71 14.60
CA HIS A 392 -13.98 15.59 13.28
C HIS A 392 -13.27 14.23 13.15
N THR A 393 -14.03 13.15 13.32
CA THR A 393 -13.47 11.79 13.26
C THR A 393 -13.59 11.20 11.86
N GLY A 394 -14.60 11.63 11.09
CA GLY A 394 -14.97 11.00 9.83
C GLY A 394 -15.36 9.53 10.00
N VAL A 395 -15.70 9.10 11.21
CA VAL A 395 -16.09 7.72 11.54
C VAL A 395 -17.56 7.72 11.89
N PHE A 396 -18.38 7.08 11.09
CA PHE A 396 -19.82 6.97 11.25
C PHE A 396 -20.21 5.57 11.66
N VAL A 397 -20.97 5.45 12.75
CA VAL A 397 -21.38 4.16 13.28
C VAL A 397 -22.89 4.06 13.43
N GLY A 398 -23.39 2.83 13.45
CA GLY A 398 -24.79 2.55 13.69
C GLY A 398 -25.05 1.09 13.96
N VAL A 399 -26.27 0.80 14.39
CA VAL A 399 -26.67 -0.54 14.82
C VAL A 399 -27.94 -0.95 14.11
N ILE A 400 -27.98 -2.18 13.60
CA ILE A 400 -29.18 -2.78 13.05
C ILE A 400 -29.48 -4.13 13.72
N PRO A 401 -30.65 -4.33 14.32
CA PRO A 401 -31.07 -5.65 14.80
C PRO A 401 -31.21 -6.64 13.63
N VAL A 402 -30.65 -7.85 13.78
CA VAL A 402 -30.79 -8.94 12.80
C VAL A 402 -31.79 -9.95 13.36
N SER A 403 -32.97 -10.05 12.75
CA SER A 403 -34.09 -10.82 13.30
C SER A 403 -34.54 -11.95 12.38
N ARG A 404 -34.99 -13.06 12.97
CA ARG A 404 -35.60 -14.18 12.22
C ARG A 404 -36.81 -13.73 11.42
N GLN A 405 -36.98 -14.30 10.23
CA GLN A 405 -38.17 -14.09 9.40
C GLN A 405 -39.45 -14.51 10.15
N ALA A 406 -40.19 -13.53 10.66
CA ALA A 406 -41.45 -13.72 11.38
C ALA A 406 -42.63 -13.17 10.56
N VAL A 407 -43.84 -13.66 10.84
CA VAL A 407 -45.10 -13.22 10.20
C VAL A 407 -45.39 -11.73 10.48
N THR A 408 -44.76 -11.15 11.52
CA THR A 408 -44.80 -9.72 11.83
C THR A 408 -43.36 -9.20 12.02
N PRO A 409 -42.85 -8.32 11.14
CA PRO A 409 -41.50 -7.77 11.26
C PRO A 409 -41.32 -6.95 12.54
N GLN A 410 -40.15 -7.04 13.19
CA GLN A 410 -39.80 -6.06 14.21
C GLN A 410 -39.51 -4.71 13.53
N PRO A 411 -40.07 -3.59 14.02
CA PRO A 411 -39.77 -2.28 13.44
C PRO A 411 -38.27 -1.98 13.49
N GLY A 412 -37.66 -1.69 12.33
CA GLY A 412 -36.26 -1.31 12.23
C GLY A 412 -35.23 -2.45 12.20
N SER A 413 -35.65 -3.73 12.25
CA SER A 413 -34.74 -4.88 12.05
C SER A 413 -34.58 -5.22 10.57
N VAL A 414 -33.45 -5.86 10.23
CA VAL A 414 -33.29 -6.59 8.96
C VAL A 414 -33.59 -8.07 9.16
N MET A 415 -34.35 -8.65 8.24
CA MET A 415 -34.75 -10.05 8.32
C MET A 415 -33.67 -10.97 7.73
N ALA A 416 -33.27 -12.01 8.48
CA ALA A 416 -32.28 -12.98 8.03
C ALA A 416 -32.55 -14.40 8.57
N GLU A 417 -31.95 -15.39 7.93
CA GLU A 417 -31.78 -16.75 8.44
C GLU A 417 -30.28 -17.09 8.58
N VAL A 418 -30.00 -18.17 9.32
CA VAL A 418 -28.65 -18.71 9.45
C VAL A 418 -28.11 -19.09 8.08
N GLY A 419 -26.91 -18.60 7.75
CA GLY A 419 -26.27 -18.83 6.45
C GLY A 419 -26.46 -17.69 5.44
N ASP A 420 -27.41 -16.77 5.67
CA ASP A 420 -27.55 -15.58 4.85
C ASP A 420 -26.30 -14.67 4.99
N ILE A 421 -26.08 -13.81 4.00
CA ILE A 421 -25.03 -12.80 4.00
C ILE A 421 -25.67 -11.44 4.29
N LEU A 422 -25.23 -10.79 5.36
CA LEU A 422 -25.50 -9.38 5.61
C LEU A 422 -24.51 -8.55 4.79
N GLU A 423 -24.99 -7.77 3.84
CA GLU A 423 -24.21 -6.82 3.05
C GLU A 423 -24.56 -5.40 3.49
N ILE A 424 -23.54 -4.61 3.79
CA ILE A 424 -23.63 -3.16 3.91
C ILE A 424 -23.11 -2.55 2.62
N GLU A 425 -23.85 -1.59 2.07
CA GLU A 425 -23.53 -0.84 0.87
C GLU A 425 -23.59 0.65 1.17
N TYR A 426 -22.56 1.37 0.74
CA TYR A 426 -22.46 2.82 0.88
C TYR A 426 -21.97 3.43 -0.44
N ALA A 427 -22.59 4.53 -0.84
CA ALA A 427 -22.23 5.26 -2.05
C ALA A 427 -21.29 6.42 -1.69
N ASP A 428 -20.04 6.26 -2.09
CA ASP A 428 -19.00 7.27 -2.00
C ASP A 428 -19.09 8.18 -3.25
N GLU A 429 -19.68 9.36 -3.07
CA GLU A 429 -19.92 10.30 -4.16
C GLU A 429 -18.67 11.08 -4.56
N VAL A 430 -17.72 11.26 -3.63
CA VAL A 430 -16.51 12.07 -3.80
C VAL A 430 -15.30 11.29 -3.32
N SER A 431 -14.77 10.46 -4.21
CA SER A 431 -13.59 9.62 -3.94
C SER A 431 -12.35 10.11 -4.70
N LEU A 432 -11.20 9.44 -4.49
CA LEU A 432 -10.02 9.59 -5.33
C LEU A 432 -10.25 9.13 -6.78
N GLU A 433 -11.30 8.35 -7.03
CA GLU A 433 -11.68 7.93 -8.37
C GLU A 433 -12.46 9.06 -9.09
N ASP A 434 -12.46 9.03 -10.43
CA ASP A 434 -13.19 10.04 -11.23
C ASP A 434 -14.72 9.82 -11.23
N LYS A 435 -15.18 8.70 -10.67
CA LYS A 435 -16.59 8.32 -10.61
C LYS A 435 -16.99 7.98 -9.17
N PRO A 436 -18.27 8.16 -8.80
CA PRO A 436 -18.78 7.67 -7.54
C PRO A 436 -18.49 6.17 -7.37
N ALA A 437 -17.95 5.80 -6.21
CA ALA A 437 -17.56 4.45 -5.89
C ALA A 437 -18.59 3.79 -4.97
N LEU A 438 -18.93 2.54 -5.25
CA LEU A 438 -19.83 1.77 -4.40
C LEU A 438 -19.00 0.89 -3.46
N ARG A 439 -19.06 1.18 -2.15
CA ARG A 439 -18.28 0.49 -1.13
C ARG A 439 -19.16 -0.54 -0.43
N LYS A 440 -18.62 -1.75 -0.25
CA LYS A 440 -19.36 -2.89 0.31
C LYS A 440 -18.55 -3.63 1.35
N ALA A 441 -19.23 -4.12 2.38
CA ALA A 441 -18.70 -5.14 3.28
C ALA A 441 -19.77 -6.19 3.55
N THR A 442 -19.33 -7.41 3.87
CA THR A 442 -20.22 -8.54 4.09
C THR A 442 -19.87 -9.29 5.37
N ALA A 443 -20.88 -9.82 6.03
CA ALA A 443 -20.74 -10.71 7.19
C ALA A 443 -21.76 -11.85 7.09
N LYS A 444 -21.35 -13.06 7.46
CA LYS A 444 -22.23 -14.24 7.46
C LYS A 444 -23.13 -14.24 8.70
N VAL A 445 -24.42 -14.49 8.52
CA VAL A 445 -25.37 -14.66 9.63
C VAL A 445 -25.19 -16.06 10.22
N ILE A 446 -24.92 -16.14 11.52
CA ILE A 446 -24.68 -17.39 12.25
C ILE A 446 -25.58 -17.53 13.47
N GLU A 447 -25.69 -18.76 13.98
CA GLU A 447 -26.32 -19.06 15.27
C GLU A 447 -25.25 -19.25 16.36
N GLY A 448 -25.48 -18.71 17.56
CA GLY A 448 -24.59 -18.90 18.72
C GLY A 448 -23.70 -17.69 19.07
N ASN A 449 -22.53 -17.94 19.66
CA ASN A 449 -21.56 -16.90 20.02
C ASN A 449 -20.42 -16.82 19.01
N LEU A 450 -19.90 -15.61 18.78
CA LEU A 450 -18.74 -15.36 17.93
C LEU A 450 -17.49 -15.89 18.63
N ASN A 451 -16.99 -17.04 18.18
CA ASN A 451 -15.55 -17.32 18.31
C ASN A 451 -14.87 -16.69 17.09
N PRO A 452 -13.80 -15.91 17.25
CA PRO A 452 -13.17 -15.22 16.12
C PRO A 452 -12.55 -16.24 15.17
N LEU A 453 -13.25 -16.48 14.05
CA LEU A 453 -12.77 -17.28 12.92
C LEU A 453 -11.93 -16.36 12.03
N GLN A 454 -10.65 -16.68 11.88
CA GLN A 454 -9.70 -15.96 11.03
C GLN A 454 -9.68 -16.59 9.64
N VAL A 455 -9.95 -15.80 8.60
CA VAL A 455 -9.68 -16.15 7.20
C VAL A 455 -8.80 -15.05 6.62
N ALA A 456 -7.62 -15.43 6.12
CA ALA A 456 -6.67 -14.52 5.49
C ALA A 456 -6.78 -14.67 3.96
N ASN A 457 -7.16 -13.59 3.26
CA ASN A 457 -6.97 -13.50 1.82
C ASN A 457 -5.56 -12.95 1.54
N ALA A 458 -4.79 -13.67 0.73
CA ALA A 458 -3.49 -13.23 0.23
C ALA A 458 -3.65 -12.49 -1.10
N GLN A 459 -4.21 -11.28 -1.05
CA GLN A 459 -4.01 -10.29 -2.11
C GLN A 459 -3.54 -9.01 -1.45
N ILE A 460 -2.32 -8.58 -1.81
CA ILE A 460 -1.78 -7.29 -1.37
C ILE A 460 -2.65 -6.23 -2.03
N SER A 461 -3.53 -5.61 -1.24
CA SER A 461 -4.27 -4.43 -1.69
C SER A 461 -3.33 -3.22 -1.71
N ASP A 462 -3.69 -2.18 -2.46
CA ASP A 462 -3.00 -0.88 -2.40
C ASP A 462 -2.95 -0.31 -0.97
N GLU A 463 -3.85 -0.76 -0.09
CA GLU A 463 -3.87 -0.37 1.32
C GLU A 463 -2.77 -1.06 2.12
N ASP A 464 -2.59 -2.39 1.98
CA ASP A 464 -1.49 -3.13 2.61
C ASP A 464 -0.13 -2.51 2.26
N LEU A 465 0.00 -2.04 1.02
CA LEU A 465 1.20 -1.40 0.50
C LEU A 465 1.44 -0.01 1.12
N LYS A 466 0.38 0.79 1.28
CA LYS A 466 0.43 2.07 2.00
C LYS A 466 0.86 1.86 3.46
N PHE A 467 0.39 0.82 4.13
CA PHE A 467 0.79 0.54 5.52
C PHE A 467 2.23 0.07 5.66
N LYS A 468 2.68 -0.83 4.77
CA LYS A 468 4.10 -1.21 4.72
C LYS A 468 4.98 0.02 4.52
N THR A 469 4.54 0.96 3.70
CA THR A 469 5.23 2.26 3.50
C THR A 469 5.23 3.11 4.77
N ALA A 470 4.10 3.21 5.48
CA ALA A 470 4.00 3.96 6.73
C ALA A 470 4.89 3.35 7.84
N LEU A 471 4.90 2.03 8.01
CA LEU A 471 5.76 1.34 8.97
C LEU A 471 7.24 1.52 8.64
N LYS A 472 7.62 1.51 7.36
CA LYS A 472 9.00 1.81 6.94
C LYS A 472 9.37 3.26 7.16
N THR A 473 8.46 4.20 6.93
CA THR A 473 8.64 5.62 7.24
C THR A 473 8.85 5.81 8.74
N SER A 474 8.04 5.16 9.58
CA SER A 474 8.20 5.12 11.02
C SER A 474 9.58 4.59 11.43
N ASP A 475 10.02 3.47 10.84
CA ASP A 475 11.32 2.89 11.13
C ASP A 475 12.49 3.80 10.70
N ALA A 476 12.37 4.44 9.53
CA ALA A 476 13.34 5.42 9.06
C ALA A 476 13.44 6.62 10.01
N LEU A 477 12.31 7.18 10.46
CA LEU A 477 12.27 8.28 11.43
C LEU A 477 12.90 7.88 12.76
N LYS A 478 12.60 6.67 13.26
CA LYS A 478 13.24 6.11 14.46
C LYS A 478 14.75 5.97 14.27
N ASN A 479 15.23 5.50 13.11
CA ASN A 479 16.67 5.39 12.84
C ASN A 479 17.34 6.78 12.76
N ILE A 480 16.68 7.81 12.21
CA ILE A 480 17.16 9.19 12.29
C ILE A 480 17.26 9.64 13.76
N GLY A 481 16.24 9.31 14.57
CA GLY A 481 16.23 9.58 16.01
C GLY A 481 17.42 8.94 16.72
N ASN A 482 17.73 7.67 16.42
CA ASN A 482 18.89 6.96 16.95
C ASN A 482 20.20 7.68 16.60
N ILE A 483 20.38 8.07 15.34
CA ILE A 483 21.56 8.82 14.89
C ILE A 483 21.70 10.13 15.68
N TYR A 484 20.60 10.89 15.84
CA TYR A 484 20.63 12.12 16.64
C TYR A 484 20.95 11.86 18.11
N LYS A 485 20.41 10.79 18.70
CA LYS A 485 20.71 10.39 20.07
C LYS A 485 22.20 10.05 20.23
N ASP A 486 22.77 9.29 19.31
CA ASP A 486 24.19 8.91 19.30
C ASP A 486 25.12 10.12 19.13
N LEU A 487 24.65 11.16 18.42
CA LEU A 487 25.36 12.44 18.26
C LEU A 487 25.12 13.43 19.43
N GLY A 488 24.36 13.04 20.46
CA GLY A 488 24.03 13.90 21.62
C GLY A 488 22.91 14.93 21.38
N LEU A 489 22.24 14.89 20.22
CA LEU A 489 21.17 15.79 19.81
C LEU A 489 19.80 15.35 20.35
N SER A 490 19.66 15.36 21.68
CA SER A 490 18.52 14.76 22.40
C SER A 490 17.15 15.35 22.04
N LYS A 491 17.09 16.65 21.72
CA LYS A 491 15.84 17.32 21.32
C LYS A 491 15.37 16.82 19.96
N GLN A 492 16.25 16.85 18.96
CA GLN A 492 15.97 16.38 17.60
C GLN A 492 15.67 14.87 17.59
N ALA A 493 16.35 14.09 18.45
CA ALA A 493 16.05 12.67 18.61
C ALA A 493 14.61 12.45 19.09
N THR A 494 14.20 13.15 20.16
CA THR A 494 12.84 13.09 20.71
C THR A 494 11.79 13.47 19.67
N GLU A 495 11.99 14.57 18.94
CA GLU A 495 11.08 14.99 17.87
C GLU A 495 10.90 13.91 16.80
N LYS A 496 11.99 13.23 16.41
CA LYS A 496 11.94 12.16 15.40
C LYS A 496 11.25 10.91 15.92
N TYR A 497 11.44 10.54 17.18
CA TYR A 497 10.70 9.44 17.79
C TYR A 497 9.20 9.74 17.90
N GLN A 498 8.82 10.96 18.29
CA GLN A 498 7.41 11.37 18.31
C GLN A 498 6.79 11.32 16.92
N GLN A 499 7.53 11.77 15.89
CA GLN A 499 7.08 11.62 14.50
C GLN A 499 6.90 10.14 14.12
N ALA A 500 7.82 9.25 14.51
CA ALA A 500 7.70 7.81 14.25
C ALA A 500 6.49 7.17 14.96
N LEU A 501 6.25 7.54 16.23
CA LEU A 501 5.08 7.08 16.99
C LEU A 501 3.79 7.52 16.31
N ALA A 502 3.67 8.79 15.93
CA ALA A 502 2.48 9.31 15.28
C ALA A 502 2.15 8.57 13.96
N GLU A 503 3.15 8.23 13.12
CA GLU A 503 2.92 7.38 11.93
C GLU A 503 2.36 6.01 12.33
N THR A 504 2.95 5.39 13.36
CA THR A 504 2.62 4.03 13.78
C THR A 504 1.23 3.97 14.46
N GLU A 505 0.89 4.98 15.26
CA GLU A 505 -0.42 5.14 15.89
C GLU A 505 -1.52 5.36 14.86
N GLN A 506 -1.25 6.13 13.80
CA GLN A 506 -2.21 6.30 12.72
C GLN A 506 -2.49 4.98 12.00
N VAL A 507 -1.46 4.15 11.77
CA VAL A 507 -1.63 2.80 11.22
C VAL A 507 -2.49 1.94 12.15
N ALA A 508 -2.20 1.95 13.45
CA ALA A 508 -2.96 1.20 14.45
C ALA A 508 -4.43 1.63 14.52
N LYS A 509 -4.70 2.95 14.56
CA LYS A 509 -6.07 3.52 14.59
C LYS A 509 -6.87 3.19 13.33
N SER A 510 -6.20 3.13 12.18
CA SER A 510 -6.89 2.91 10.91
C SER A 510 -7.30 1.42 10.69
N TYR A 511 -6.57 0.44 11.26
CA TYR A 511 -6.65 -0.97 10.82
C TYR A 511 -6.64 -2.06 11.92
N GLY A 512 -7.44 -1.89 12.98
CA GLY A 512 -7.87 -3.04 13.77
C GLY A 512 -8.57 -4.09 12.89
N ALA A 513 -8.04 -5.31 12.86
CA ALA A 513 -8.57 -6.60 12.37
C ALA A 513 -8.66 -7.00 10.87
N LEU A 514 -8.16 -6.25 9.89
CA LEU A 514 -8.09 -6.75 8.49
C LEU A 514 -6.82 -7.58 8.17
N ASN A 515 -5.72 -7.37 8.91
CA ASN A 515 -4.48 -8.12 8.73
C ASN A 515 -3.72 -8.26 10.05
N ARG A 516 -3.91 -9.41 10.74
CA ARG A 516 -3.31 -9.71 12.05
C ARG A 516 -1.80 -9.49 12.07
N ARG A 517 -1.11 -9.88 11.00
CA ARG A 517 0.35 -9.77 10.87
C ARG A 517 0.81 -8.31 10.81
N LEU A 518 0.06 -7.47 10.10
CA LEU A 518 0.39 -6.05 9.97
C LEU A 518 0.13 -5.30 11.29
N LEU A 519 -0.93 -5.66 12.00
CA LEU A 519 -1.21 -5.13 13.33
C LEU A 519 -0.10 -5.52 14.31
N GLU A 520 0.29 -6.79 14.36
CA GLU A 520 1.43 -7.27 15.15
C GLU A 520 2.72 -6.47 14.84
N GLN A 521 3.05 -6.30 13.56
CA GLN A 521 4.21 -5.49 13.14
C GLN A 521 4.13 -4.03 13.60
N THR A 522 2.93 -3.48 13.69
CA THR A 522 2.69 -2.10 14.14
C THR A 522 2.96 -1.97 15.63
N TYR A 523 2.47 -2.91 16.46
CA TYR A 523 2.77 -2.95 17.90
C TYR A 523 4.26 -3.22 18.18
N VAL A 524 4.90 -4.13 17.43
CA VAL A 524 6.34 -4.36 17.50
C VAL A 524 7.11 -3.08 17.15
N GLN A 525 6.63 -2.30 16.19
CA GLN A 525 7.26 -1.03 15.84
C GLN A 525 7.10 0.03 16.94
N MET A 526 5.93 0.15 17.57
CA MET A 526 5.73 1.03 18.73
C MET A 526 6.69 0.67 19.87
N TRP A 527 6.81 -0.63 20.17
CA TRP A 527 7.75 -1.13 21.17
C TRP A 527 9.19 -0.72 20.85
N LYS A 528 9.65 -0.91 19.60
CA LYS A 528 11.00 -0.51 19.16
C LYS A 528 11.24 0.99 19.35
N ILE A 529 10.24 1.82 19.13
CA ILE A 529 10.36 3.28 19.28
C ILE A 529 10.47 3.65 20.76
N TYR A 530 9.58 3.14 21.62
CA TYR A 530 9.66 3.40 23.07
C TYR A 530 10.98 2.90 23.67
N TYR A 531 11.47 1.75 23.21
CA TYR A 531 12.79 1.25 23.60
C TYR A 531 13.91 2.18 23.16
N ALA A 532 13.88 2.68 21.92
CA ALA A 532 14.87 3.65 21.41
C ALA A 532 14.86 4.99 22.19
N MET A 533 13.68 5.38 22.71
CA MET A 533 13.50 6.56 23.57
C MET A 533 14.00 6.38 25.01
N ASP A 534 14.44 5.18 25.41
CA ASP A 534 14.68 4.78 26.81
C ASP A 534 13.42 4.88 27.70
N ASP A 535 12.22 4.88 27.12
CA ASP A 535 10.94 4.83 27.85
C ASP A 535 10.58 3.37 28.15
N LEU A 536 11.35 2.77 29.06
CA LEU A 536 11.25 1.35 29.40
C LEU A 536 9.88 0.98 29.99
N GLY A 537 9.19 1.93 30.62
CA GLY A 537 7.85 1.73 31.17
C GLY A 537 6.82 1.47 30.07
N ARG A 538 6.76 2.35 29.05
CA ARG A 538 5.87 2.16 27.91
C ARG A 538 6.29 0.98 27.03
N ALA A 539 7.60 0.74 26.88
CA ALA A 539 8.08 -0.45 26.19
C ALA A 539 7.60 -1.74 26.88
N ALA A 540 7.67 -1.83 28.21
CA ALA A 540 7.16 -2.98 28.96
C ALA A 540 5.64 -3.16 28.80
N GLN A 541 4.87 -2.07 28.80
CA GLN A 541 3.43 -2.13 28.52
C GLN A 541 3.12 -2.66 27.12
N MET A 542 3.85 -2.22 26.10
CA MET A 542 3.69 -2.74 24.74
C MET A 542 4.07 -4.23 24.62
N CYS A 543 5.08 -4.71 25.35
CA CYS A 543 5.39 -6.14 25.42
C CYS A 543 4.22 -6.95 26.00
N LEU A 544 3.60 -6.48 27.08
CA LEU A 544 2.45 -7.16 27.68
C LEU A 544 1.26 -7.20 26.72
N GLU A 545 1.02 -6.09 26.01
CA GLU A 545 -0.04 -5.99 24.99
C GLU A 545 0.22 -6.96 23.82
N LEU A 546 1.48 -7.04 23.34
CA LEU A 546 1.91 -8.00 22.34
C LEU A 546 1.72 -9.44 22.80
N GLN A 547 2.13 -9.79 24.02
CA GLN A 547 1.99 -11.14 24.55
C GLN A 547 0.52 -11.55 24.73
N SER A 548 -0.34 -10.59 25.08
CA SER A 548 -1.79 -10.80 25.23
C SER A 548 -2.48 -11.02 23.88
N ARG A 549 -2.17 -10.18 22.87
CA ARG A 549 -2.85 -10.19 21.56
C ARG A 549 -2.20 -11.14 20.54
N PHE A 550 -0.89 -11.33 20.63
CA PHE A 550 -0.04 -12.09 19.70
C PHE A 550 0.94 -13.00 20.46
N PRO A 551 0.47 -14.07 21.11
CA PRO A 551 1.31 -14.94 21.94
C PRO A 551 2.49 -15.60 21.21
N GLU A 552 2.37 -15.75 19.88
CA GLU A 552 3.37 -16.36 19.00
C GLU A 552 4.31 -15.31 18.37
N SER A 553 4.23 -14.04 18.78
CA SER A 553 5.10 -12.98 18.26
C SER A 553 6.55 -13.20 18.73
N PRO A 554 7.54 -13.18 17.82
CA PRO A 554 8.93 -13.56 18.11
C PRO A 554 9.73 -12.54 18.93
#